data_AF-A0A3A9KJ01-F1
#
_entry.id   AF-A0A3A9KJ01-F1
#
_cell.length_a   1.000
_cell.length_b   1.000
_cell.length_c   1.000
_cell.angle_alpha   90.00
_cell.angle_beta   90.00
_cell.angle_gamma   90.00
#
_symmetry.space_group_name_H-M   'P 1'
#
loop_
_entity.id
_entity.type
_entity.pdbx_description
1 polymer ?
#
loop_
_entity_poly.entity_id
_entity_poly.type
_entity_poly.pdbx_seq_one_letter_code
_entity_poly.pdbx_strand_id
1 'polypeptide(L)'
;MQIYFSPEFYKQDAQVLNIVTDQNKPVGYLAFLMEEKKMYVYGLLQEEGVTEDFKDLISPYIKGLTKLKPDLEVLTYLSVGGKKIDIETEKE
;
A
#
# COMPACT_ATOMS: atom_id res chain seq x y z
N MET A 1 7.58 -12.80 -11.28
CA MET A 1 7.83 -12.92 -9.83
C MET A 1 6.55 -12.48 -9.16
N GLN A 2 6.01 -13.25 -8.21
CA GLN A 2 4.80 -12.86 -7.49
C GLN A 2 5.17 -12.18 -6.18
N ILE A 3 4.33 -11.25 -5.73
CA ILE A 3 4.50 -10.53 -4.47
C ILE A 3 3.24 -10.64 -3.61
N TYR A 4 3.44 -10.61 -2.30
CA TYR A 4 2.37 -10.77 -1.32
C TYR A 4 2.57 -9.83 -0.15
N PHE A 5 1.48 -9.50 0.55
CA PHE A 5 1.58 -8.88 1.85
C PHE A 5 2.00 -9.89 2.92
N SER A 6 2.92 -9.47 3.77
CA SER A 6 3.31 -10.13 5.01
C SER A 6 3.14 -9.11 6.14
N PRO A 7 1.98 -9.10 6.83
CA PRO A 7 1.69 -8.11 7.87
C PRO A 7 2.74 -8.15 8.99
N GLU A 8 3.31 -6.99 9.31
CA GLU A 8 4.26 -6.84 10.42
C GLU A 8 3.60 -6.22 11.65
N PHE A 9 2.75 -5.22 11.43
CA PHE A 9 2.03 -4.50 12.48
C PHE A 9 0.60 -4.20 12.04
N TYR A 10 -0.36 -4.41 12.93
CA TYR A 10 -1.77 -4.18 12.63
C TYR A 10 -2.53 -3.64 13.83
N LYS A 11 -2.96 -2.38 13.74
CA LYS A 11 -3.91 -1.73 14.66
C LYS A 11 -4.98 -1.01 13.85
N GLN A 12 -6.01 -0.56 14.57
CA GLN A 12 -7.16 0.14 13.96
C GLN A 12 -6.76 1.44 13.25
N ASP A 13 -5.75 2.13 13.78
CA ASP A 13 -5.29 3.45 13.33
C ASP A 13 -3.95 3.41 12.60
N ALA A 14 -3.22 2.29 12.65
CA ALA A 14 -1.94 2.16 11.97
C ALA A 14 -1.65 0.72 11.56
N GLN A 15 -1.07 0.56 10.35
CA GLN A 15 -0.71 -0.76 9.81
C GLN A 15 0.65 -0.67 9.11
N VAL A 16 1.45 -1.72 9.23
CA VAL A 16 2.67 -1.92 8.46
C VAL A 16 2.60 -3.30 7.81
N LEU A 17 2.65 -3.33 6.48
CA LEU A 17 2.60 -4.54 5.68
C LEU A 17 3.92 -4.66 4.91
N ASN A 18 4.72 -5.68 5.20
CA ASN A 18 5.85 -6.00 4.35
C ASN A 18 5.36 -6.56 3.02
N ILE A 19 6.16 -6.37 1.98
CA ILE A 19 5.93 -6.96 0.66
C ILE A 19 7.04 -7.99 0.46
N VAL A 20 6.65 -9.23 0.26
CA VAL A 20 7.58 -10.35 0.11
C VAL A 20 7.33 -11.09 -1.19
N THR A 21 8.35 -11.78 -1.70
CA THR A 21 8.20 -12.70 -2.82
C THR A 21 7.58 -14.03 -2.38
N ASP A 22 7.29 -14.90 -3.34
CA ASP A 22 6.94 -16.33 -3.14
C ASP A 22 7.97 -17.13 -2.34
N GLN A 23 9.23 -16.67 -2.30
CA GLN A 23 10.31 -17.23 -1.49
C GLN A 23 10.47 -16.54 -0.12
N ASN A 24 9.50 -15.71 0.28
CA ASN A 24 9.51 -14.92 1.52
C ASN A 24 10.68 -13.92 1.61
N LYS A 25 11.24 -13.50 0.47
CA LYS A 25 12.27 -12.45 0.43
C LYS A 25 11.59 -11.08 0.53
N PRO A 26 11.97 -10.20 1.48
CA PRO A 26 11.42 -8.85 1.56
C PRO A 26 11.89 -8.01 0.36
N VAL A 27 10.95 -7.31 -0.27
CA VAL A 27 11.17 -6.45 -1.44
C VAL A 27 10.55 -5.07 -1.29
N GLY A 28 9.88 -4.79 -0.17
CA GLY A 28 9.24 -3.51 0.07
C GLY A 28 8.35 -3.52 1.31
N TYR A 29 7.65 -2.41 1.54
CA TYR A 29 6.63 -2.32 2.58
C TYR A 29 5.61 -1.22 2.28
N LEU A 30 4.48 -1.27 2.98
CA LEU A 30 3.49 -0.21 3.10
C LEU A 30 3.27 0.15 4.55
N ALA A 31 3.12 1.45 4.81
CA ALA A 31 2.66 1.98 6.07
C ALA A 31 1.35 2.75 5.84
N PHE A 32 0.37 2.47 6.68
CA PHE A 32 -0.91 3.16 6.74
C PHE A 32 -0.99 3.84 8.10
N LEU A 33 -1.33 5.13 8.10
CA LEU A 33 -1.66 5.88 9.31
C LEU A 33 -3.01 6.56 9.10
N MET A 34 -3.97 6.24 9.96
CA MET A 34 -5.29 6.87 9.98
C MET A 34 -5.34 7.90 11.10
N GLU A 35 -5.60 9.15 10.74
CA GLU A 35 -5.76 10.25 11.69
C GLU A 35 -7.03 11.03 11.32
N GLU A 36 -8.01 11.04 12.23
CA GLU A 36 -9.32 11.66 12.02
C GLU A 36 -9.97 11.23 10.69
N LYS A 37 -9.97 12.12 9.70
CA LYS A 37 -10.54 11.95 8.35
C LYS A 37 -9.47 11.76 7.27
N LYS A 38 -8.22 11.47 7.65
CA LYS A 38 -7.09 11.30 6.72
C LYS A 38 -6.50 9.90 6.86
N MET A 39 -6.09 9.33 5.73
CA MET A 39 -5.25 8.13 5.67
C MET A 39 -4.01 8.46 4.87
N TYR A 40 -2.88 8.40 5.55
CA TYR A 40 -1.58 8.51 4.94
C TYR A 40 -1.12 7.11 4.53
N VAL A 41 -0.81 6.95 3.26
CA VAL A 41 -0.26 5.72 2.70
C VAL A 41 1.15 6.02 2.22
N TYR A 42 2.12 5.33 2.80
CA TYR A 42 3.51 5.40 2.37
C TYR A 42 3.94 4.02 1.89
N GLY A 43 4.53 3.92 0.70
CA GLY A 43 4.91 2.65 0.12
C GLY A 43 6.23 2.71 -0.63
N LEU A 44 7.07 1.71 -0.38
CA LEU A 44 8.32 1.51 -1.10
C LEU A 44 8.37 0.08 -1.64
N LEU A 45 8.77 -0.05 -2.90
CA LEU A 45 9.10 -1.32 -3.52
C LEU A 45 10.46 -1.21 -4.21
N GLN A 46 11.34 -2.16 -3.96
CA GLN A 46 12.67 -2.17 -4.56
C GLN A 46 12.63 -2.65 -6.01
N GLU A 47 11.79 -3.63 -6.31
CA GLU A 47 11.83 -4.39 -7.56
C GLU A 47 10.94 -3.74 -8.65
N GLU A 48 11.53 -3.06 -9.63
CA GLU A 48 10.79 -2.39 -10.72
C GLU A 48 9.97 -3.36 -11.59
N GLY A 49 10.40 -4.63 -11.71
CA GLY A 49 9.77 -5.63 -12.56
C GLY A 49 8.37 -6.09 -12.14
N VAL A 50 7.91 -5.68 -10.95
CA VAL A 50 6.59 -6.03 -10.38
C VAL A 50 5.77 -4.77 -10.05
N THR A 51 6.04 -3.66 -10.75
CA THR A 51 5.36 -2.38 -10.51
C THR A 51 3.84 -2.48 -10.69
N GLU A 52 3.36 -3.12 -11.76
CA GLU A 52 1.92 -3.25 -12.01
C GLU A 52 1.27 -4.22 -11.01
N ASP A 53 1.91 -5.36 -10.72
CA ASP A 53 1.44 -6.28 -9.66
C ASP A 53 1.33 -5.56 -8.31
N PHE A 54 2.25 -4.64 -8.01
CA PHE A 54 2.20 -3.82 -6.80
C PHE A 54 1.01 -2.87 -6.79
N LYS A 55 0.72 -2.19 -7.91
CA LYS A 55 -0.48 -1.35 -8.05
C LYS A 55 -1.77 -2.17 -7.88
N ASP A 56 -1.82 -3.34 -8.51
CA ASP A 56 -2.96 -4.25 -8.44
C ASP A 56 -3.17 -4.82 -7.04
N LEU A 57 -2.08 -4.99 -6.27
CA LEU A 57 -2.14 -5.45 -4.90
C LEU A 57 -2.62 -4.35 -3.93
N ILE A 58 -2.16 -3.10 -4.10
CA ILE A 58 -2.47 -2.00 -3.15
C ILE A 58 -3.81 -1.31 -3.42
N SER A 59 -4.21 -1.18 -4.68
CA SER A 59 -5.44 -0.46 -5.06
C SER A 59 -6.70 -1.04 -4.40
N PRO A 60 -6.97 -2.36 -4.46
CA PRO A 60 -8.14 -2.94 -3.79
C PRO A 60 -8.03 -2.86 -2.27
N TYR A 61 -6.81 -2.90 -1.71
CA TYR A 61 -6.59 -2.76 -0.28
C TYR A 61 -6.99 -1.37 0.22
N ILE A 62 -6.50 -0.32 -0.45
CA ILE A 62 -6.86 1.07 -0.16
C ILE A 62 -8.38 1.27 -0.33
N LYS A 63 -8.97 0.74 -1.41
CA LYS A 63 -10.42 0.80 -1.65
C LYS A 63 -11.22 0.09 -0.56
N GLY A 64 -10.69 -1.00 0.00
CA GLY A 64 -11.29 -1.69 1.14
C GLY A 64 -11.31 -0.82 2.39
N LEU A 65 -10.21 -0.12 2.68
CA LEU A 65 -10.11 0.78 3.83
C LEU A 65 -11.02 2.01 3.70
N THR A 66 -11.15 2.60 2.51
CA THR A 66 -12.02 3.76 2.28
C THR A 66 -13.51 3.42 2.38
N LYS A 67 -13.92 2.19 2.03
CA LYS A 67 -15.31 1.74 2.23
C LYS A 67 -15.74 1.73 3.70
N LEU A 68 -14.82 1.53 4.63
CA LEU A 68 -15.12 1.54 6.06
C LEU A 68 -15.36 2.95 6.61
N LYS A 69 -14.84 3.97 5.91
CA LYS A 69 -14.97 5.38 6.29
C LYS A 69 -15.02 6.24 5.01
N PRO A 70 -16.20 6.49 4.44
CA PRO A 70 -16.35 7.15 3.13
C PRO A 70 -15.77 8.57 3.06
N ASP A 71 -15.72 9.27 4.19
CA ASP A 71 -15.23 10.65 4.29
C ASP A 71 -13.70 10.77 4.31
N LEU A 72 -12.97 9.66 4.10
CA LEU A 72 -11.52 9.66 4.24
C LEU A 72 -10.81 10.32 3.05
N GLU A 73 -9.97 11.29 3.36
CA GLU A 73 -8.98 11.83 2.43
C GLU A 73 -7.77 10.89 2.40
N VAL A 74 -7.51 10.29 1.23
CA VAL A 74 -6.37 9.39 1.04
C VAL A 74 -5.20 10.18 0.49
N LEU A 75 -4.08 10.17 1.22
CA LEU A 75 -2.85 10.85 0.87
C LEU A 75 -1.76 9.80 0.64
N THR A 76 -1.30 9.66 -0.59
CA THR A 76 -0.38 8.58 -0.97
C THR A 76 0.99 9.10 -1.38
N TYR A 77 2.04 8.46 -0.89
CA TYR A 77 3.36 8.51 -1.49
C TYR A 77 3.84 7.08 -1.75
N LEU A 78 3.98 6.73 -3.01
CA LEU A 78 4.42 5.40 -3.44
C LEU A 78 5.64 5.55 -4.32
N SER A 79 6.64 4.71 -4.13
CA SER A 79 7.79 4.66 -5.03
C SER A 79 8.24 3.23 -5.31
N VAL A 80 8.66 3.01 -6.55
CA VAL A 80 9.24 1.74 -7.02
C VAL A 80 10.61 2.02 -7.63
N GLY A 81 11.65 1.32 -7.18
CA GLY A 81 13.02 1.55 -7.65
C GLY A 81 13.52 2.99 -7.43
N GLY A 82 12.98 3.68 -6.42
CA GLY A 82 13.28 5.09 -6.13
C GLY A 82 12.54 6.11 -7.00
N LYS A 83 11.64 5.68 -7.89
CA LYS A 83 10.80 6.55 -8.72
C LYS A 83 9.40 6.63 -8.12
N LYS A 84 8.87 7.84 -7.98
CA LYS A 84 7.48 8.03 -7.54
C LYS A 84 6.55 7.41 -8.59
N ILE A 85 5.55 6.68 -8.11
CA ILE A 85 4.42 6.22 -8.93
C ILE A 85 3.12 6.80 -8.38
N ASP A 86 2.14 6.96 -9.25
CA ASP A 86 0.79 7.34 -8.88
C ASP A 86 -0.13 6.13 -9.05
N ILE A 87 -1.18 6.07 -8.23
CA ILE A 87 -2.26 5.10 -8.33
C ILE A 87 -3.59 5.84 -8.45
N GLU A 88 -4.48 5.29 -9.26
CA GLU A 88 -5.84 5.79 -9.36
C GLU A 88 -6.63 5.29 -8.15
N THR A 89 -6.73 6.12 -7.12
CA THR A 89 -7.73 5.94 -6.07
C THR A 89 -9.05 6.52 -6.57
N GLU A 90 -9.78 5.77 -7.40
CA GLU A 90 -11.11 6.17 -7.85
C GLU A 90 -12.05 6.34 -6.64
N LYS A 91 -12.59 7.55 -6.48
CA LYS A 91 -13.79 7.81 -5.69
C LYS A 91 -15.00 7.47 -6.55
N GLU A 92 -15.33 6.18 -6.67
CA GLU A 92 -16.68 5.76 -7.09
C GLU A 92 -17.50 5.33 -5.87
#